data_AF-A0AAV0I5F0-F1
#
_entry.id   AF-A0AAV0I5F0-F1
#
_cell.length_a   1.000
_cell.length_b   1.000
_cell.length_c   1.000
_cell.angle_alpha   90.00
_cell.angle_beta   90.00
_cell.angle_gamma   90.00
#
_symmetry.space_group_name_H-M   'P 1'
#
loop_
_entity.id
_entity.type
_entity.pdbx_description
1 polymer ?
#
loop_
_entity_poly.entity_id
_entity_poly.type
_entity_poly.pdbx_seq_one_letter_code
_entity_poly.pdbx_strand_id
1 'polypeptide(L)'
;MILGFLQFENRRNGFCFLAGTRRVSIHCAAVRFRPCIDIHKGKVKQIVGSTLRDSSEDGSGLVTNFESDMSAAQFANLYKEDDLIGGHVIMLGADPLSKAAATEALHAYPGGLQVGGGINTENCLSYIEEGASHVIVTSFVFSDGQMDLERLKDLVRVVGKQRLVLDLSCRKKDGRYAIVTDRWQKFTDVYLDEKIFEFLASFADEFLVHGVDVEGKKLGIDEELVQLLGEHSPIPVTYAGGVTVMEDMEKIKTAGKGRVDVTVGSALDIFGGNLPYRDVIIWHAQQQLQQEVPIV
;
A
#
# COMPACT_ATOMS: atom_id res chain seq x y z
N MET A 1 53.33 56.16 -30.61
CA MET A 1 53.65 56.83 -29.32
C MET A 1 52.80 56.11 -28.28
N ILE A 2 53.28 55.31 -27.34
CA ILE A 2 54.56 55.17 -26.64
C ILE A 2 54.76 53.67 -26.28
N LEU A 3 56.04 53.26 -26.20
CA LEU A 3 56.65 52.03 -25.63
C LEU A 3 55.91 51.44 -24.39
N GLY A 4 55.97 50.17 -24.00
CA GLY A 4 56.98 49.09 -24.14
C GLY A 4 57.21 48.42 -22.77
N PHE A 5 57.75 47.18 -22.75
CA PHE A 5 58.10 46.26 -21.62
C PHE A 5 56.94 45.39 -21.07
N LEU A 6 56.86 44.05 -21.20
CA LEU A 6 57.79 42.91 -21.44
C LEU A 6 58.54 42.40 -20.18
N GLN A 7 58.05 41.30 -19.59
CA GLN A 7 58.77 40.18 -18.93
C GLN A 7 57.74 39.07 -18.57
N PHE A 8 57.66 37.95 -19.32
CA PHE A 8 58.39 36.66 -19.24
C PHE A 8 58.02 35.71 -18.07
N GLU A 9 57.22 34.70 -18.43
CA GLU A 9 57.13 33.27 -18.02
C GLU A 9 57.65 32.78 -16.66
N ASN A 10 56.82 31.97 -15.97
CA ASN A 10 57.18 30.56 -15.77
C ASN A 10 55.94 29.66 -15.57
N ARG A 11 55.92 28.51 -16.27
CA ARG A 11 54.92 27.44 -16.19
C ARG A 11 55.06 26.66 -14.88
N ARG A 12 53.97 26.13 -14.34
CA ARG A 12 53.92 24.75 -13.80
C ARG A 12 52.49 24.25 -13.64
N ASN A 13 52.31 23.02 -14.12
CA ASN A 13 51.11 22.20 -14.13
C ASN A 13 50.50 22.05 -12.73
N GLY A 14 49.17 22.08 -12.67
CA GLY A 14 48.39 21.67 -11.51
C GLY A 14 47.03 21.17 -11.98
N PHE A 15 46.98 19.93 -12.45
CA PHE A 15 45.74 19.16 -12.56
C PHE A 15 45.13 19.07 -11.16
N CYS A 16 44.06 19.82 -10.90
CA CYS A 16 43.26 19.64 -9.69
C CYS A 16 42.06 18.74 -10.06
N PHE A 17 42.23 17.44 -9.82
CA PHE A 17 41.11 16.52 -9.72
C PHE A 17 40.28 16.94 -8.49
N LEU A 18 39.22 17.71 -8.71
CA LEU A 18 38.14 17.80 -7.73
C LEU A 18 37.38 16.48 -7.80
N ALA A 19 37.82 15.52 -6.99
CA ALA A 19 37.02 14.35 -6.65
C ALA A 19 35.76 14.85 -5.97
N GLY A 20 34.68 14.98 -6.74
CA GLY A 20 33.35 15.20 -6.20
C GLY A 20 32.97 14.00 -5.35
N THR A 21 33.13 14.12 -4.03
CA THR A 21 32.44 13.23 -3.10
C THR A 21 30.95 13.43 -3.34
N ARG A 22 30.33 12.53 -4.11
CA ARG A 22 28.87 12.39 -4.12
C ARG A 22 28.47 12.17 -2.67
N ARG A 23 27.84 13.16 -2.05
CA ARG A 23 27.10 12.95 -0.79
C ARG A 23 26.11 11.83 -1.09
N VAL A 24 26.33 10.66 -0.51
CA VAL A 24 25.31 9.64 -0.41
C VAL A 24 24.29 10.23 0.56
N SER A 25 23.28 10.91 0.04
CA SER A 25 22.07 11.17 0.84
C SER A 25 21.46 9.81 1.12
N ILE A 26 21.73 9.26 2.31
CA ILE A 26 20.88 8.24 2.88
C ILE A 26 19.58 8.98 3.17
N HIS A 27 18.64 8.97 2.20
CA HIS A 27 17.26 9.22 2.55
C HIS A 27 16.90 8.06 3.48
N CYS A 28 16.81 8.33 4.78
CA CYS A 28 16.09 7.44 5.68
C CYS A 28 14.65 7.45 5.18
N ALA A 29 14.33 6.52 4.30
CA ALA A 29 12.99 6.36 3.76
C ALA A 29 12.10 5.94 4.94
N ALA A 30 11.19 6.84 5.34
CA ALA A 30 10.29 6.53 6.44
C ALA A 30 9.19 5.63 5.94
N VAL A 31 9.09 4.50 6.62
CA VAL A 31 7.98 3.57 6.46
C VAL A 31 6.78 4.11 7.22
N ARG A 32 5.62 4.11 6.58
CA ARG A 32 4.37 4.52 7.21
C ARG A 32 3.56 3.30 7.60
N PHE A 33 2.98 3.36 8.80
CA PHE A 33 1.78 2.60 9.08
C PHE A 33 0.60 3.21 8.27
N ARG A 34 -0.07 2.37 7.48
CA ARG A 34 -1.27 2.69 6.70
C ARG A 34 -2.45 1.91 7.32
N PRO A 35 -3.44 2.58 7.94
CA PRO A 35 -4.51 1.87 8.65
C PRO A 35 -5.53 1.27 7.67
N CYS A 36 -6.29 0.27 8.11
CA CYS A 36 -7.34 -0.35 7.31
C CYS A 36 -8.71 -0.35 8.00
N ILE A 37 -9.78 -0.41 7.20
CA ILE A 37 -11.17 -0.62 7.62
C ILE A 37 -11.82 -1.62 6.67
N ASP A 38 -11.93 -2.87 7.09
CA ASP A 38 -12.59 -3.91 6.31
C ASP A 38 -14.08 -3.95 6.67
N ILE A 39 -14.95 -3.86 5.66
CA ILE A 39 -16.40 -3.74 5.84
C ILE A 39 -17.09 -4.94 5.19
N HIS A 40 -17.97 -5.60 5.95
CA HIS A 40 -18.84 -6.65 5.41
C HIS A 40 -20.25 -6.53 5.99
N LYS A 41 -21.27 -6.46 5.12
CA LYS A 41 -22.68 -6.25 5.48
C LYS A 41 -22.87 -5.01 6.38
N GLY A 42 -22.17 -3.92 6.06
CA GLY A 42 -22.22 -2.64 6.78
C GLY A 42 -21.54 -2.60 8.15
N LYS A 43 -20.81 -3.66 8.52
CA LYS A 43 -20.07 -3.73 9.78
C LYS A 43 -18.57 -3.80 9.53
N VAL A 44 -17.81 -3.14 10.41
CA VAL A 44 -16.35 -3.29 10.41
C VAL A 44 -15.99 -4.66 10.96
N LYS A 45 -15.31 -5.47 10.16
CA LYS A 45 -14.90 -6.83 10.52
C LYS A 45 -13.43 -7.03 10.26
N GLN A 46 -12.83 -7.99 10.93
CA GLN A 46 -11.56 -8.55 10.52
C GLN A 46 -11.77 -10.01 10.16
N ILE A 47 -11.29 -10.42 8.98
CA ILE A 47 -11.50 -11.76 8.45
C ILE A 47 -10.17 -12.47 8.25
N VAL A 48 -10.19 -13.80 8.30
CA VAL A 48 -9.08 -14.60 7.76
C VAL A 48 -9.31 -14.71 6.27
N GLY A 49 -8.59 -13.97 5.44
CA GLY A 49 -8.96 -13.84 4.02
C GLY A 49 -8.99 -15.17 3.24
N SER A 50 -8.32 -16.23 3.72
CA SER A 50 -8.35 -17.57 3.08
C SER A 50 -9.67 -18.33 3.30
N THR A 51 -10.63 -17.74 4.01
CA THR A 51 -11.95 -18.32 4.31
C THR A 51 -13.06 -17.78 3.41
N LEU A 52 -12.76 -16.84 2.51
CA LEU A 52 -13.71 -16.42 1.49
C LEU A 52 -13.96 -17.59 0.51
N ARG A 53 -15.03 -18.36 0.72
CA ARG A 53 -15.56 -19.37 -0.22
C ARG A 53 -16.93 -18.95 -0.72
N ASP A 54 -17.16 -19.03 -2.02
CA ASP A 54 -18.50 -18.91 -2.59
C ASP A 54 -19.22 -20.24 -2.46
N SER A 55 -20.03 -20.36 -1.43
CA SER A 55 -21.11 -21.33 -1.39
C SER A 55 -22.11 -20.91 -0.31
N SER A 56 -23.33 -20.64 -0.75
CA SER A 56 -24.57 -20.28 -0.02
C SER A 56 -24.82 -18.80 0.24
N GLU A 57 -26.04 -18.39 -0.10
CA GLU A 57 -26.71 -17.13 0.25
C GLU A 57 -26.78 -16.86 1.77
N ASP A 58 -26.19 -17.74 2.60
CA ASP A 58 -26.27 -17.73 4.06
C ASP A 58 -24.97 -17.33 4.79
N GLY A 59 -23.92 -16.88 4.08
CA GLY A 59 -22.71 -16.34 4.74
C GLY A 59 -21.95 -17.32 5.65
N SER A 60 -22.18 -18.63 5.47
CA SER A 60 -21.71 -19.69 6.36
C SER A 60 -20.23 -20.08 6.23
N GLY A 61 -19.46 -19.40 5.37
CA GLY A 61 -18.04 -19.72 5.11
C GLY A 61 -17.01 -18.74 5.67
N LEU A 62 -17.42 -17.53 6.09
CA LEU A 62 -16.52 -16.46 6.51
C LEU A 62 -16.12 -16.61 7.98
N VAL A 63 -14.87 -16.97 8.25
CA VAL A 63 -14.35 -16.96 9.62
C VAL A 63 -14.06 -15.51 10.00
N THR A 64 -14.93 -14.95 10.82
CA THR A 64 -14.80 -13.61 11.37
C THR A 64 -13.91 -13.68 12.61
N ASN A 65 -12.74 -13.03 12.57
CA ASN A 65 -11.87 -12.90 13.75
C ASN A 65 -12.45 -11.89 14.75
N PHE A 66 -13.12 -10.86 14.23
CA PHE A 66 -13.68 -9.77 15.01
C PHE A 66 -14.80 -9.05 14.23
N GLU A 67 -15.84 -8.65 14.94
CA GLU A 67 -16.84 -7.70 14.46
C GLU A 67 -16.88 -6.55 15.47
N SER A 68 -16.73 -5.32 14.99
CA SER A 68 -16.66 -4.13 15.85
C SER A 68 -18.03 -3.54 16.12
N ASP A 69 -18.23 -3.06 17.35
CA ASP A 69 -19.34 -2.15 17.68
C ASP A 69 -19.09 -0.73 17.17
N MET A 70 -17.83 -0.36 16.89
CA MET A 70 -17.48 0.91 16.27
C MET A 70 -17.86 0.90 14.78
N SER A 71 -18.50 1.98 14.34
CA SER A 71 -18.78 2.26 12.93
C SER A 71 -17.51 2.58 12.13
N ALA A 72 -17.60 2.45 10.81
CA ALA A 72 -16.51 2.81 9.90
C ALA A 72 -16.11 4.30 10.02
N ALA A 73 -17.09 5.19 10.23
CA ALA A 73 -16.83 6.61 10.50
C ALA A 73 -16.07 6.86 11.81
N GLN A 74 -16.31 6.05 12.85
CA GLN A 74 -15.57 6.19 14.12
C GLN A 74 -14.11 5.77 13.95
N PHE A 75 -13.82 4.70 13.22
CA PHE A 75 -12.44 4.34 12.87
C PHE A 75 -11.78 5.41 11.99
N ALA A 76 -12.48 5.94 10.99
CA ALA A 76 -11.96 7.01 10.15
C ALA A 76 -11.63 8.29 10.94
N ASN A 77 -12.46 8.67 11.91
CA ASN A 77 -12.16 9.79 12.80
C ASN A 77 -10.97 9.51 13.72
N LEU A 78 -10.85 8.29 14.27
CA LEU A 78 -9.66 7.90 15.04
C LEU A 78 -8.39 8.07 14.19
N TYR A 79 -8.39 7.55 12.96
CA TYR A 79 -7.24 7.67 12.06
C TYR A 79 -6.93 9.11 11.66
N LYS A 80 -7.95 9.96 11.59
CA LYS A 80 -7.82 11.39 11.36
C LYS A 80 -7.20 12.13 12.55
N GLU A 81 -7.60 11.79 13.78
CA GLU A 81 -7.04 12.36 15.00
C GLU A 81 -5.55 12.02 15.16
N ASP A 82 -5.12 10.86 14.63
CA ASP A 82 -3.73 10.41 14.59
C ASP A 82 -2.98 10.80 13.29
N ASP A 83 -3.55 11.67 12.45
CA ASP A 83 -2.98 12.16 11.19
C ASP A 83 -2.53 11.06 10.20
N LEU A 84 -3.20 9.90 10.22
CA LEU A 84 -2.87 8.77 9.36
C LEU A 84 -3.52 8.90 7.99
N ILE A 85 -2.71 9.19 6.97
CA ILE A 85 -3.19 9.31 5.58
C ILE A 85 -2.91 8.07 4.73
N GLY A 86 -3.74 7.89 3.72
CA GLY A 86 -3.63 6.83 2.71
C GLY A 86 -3.83 5.43 3.27
N GLY A 87 -4.51 5.31 4.42
CA GLY A 87 -5.15 4.07 4.83
C GLY A 87 -6.31 3.70 3.90
N HIS A 88 -6.80 2.47 3.98
CA HIS A 88 -7.79 1.95 3.03
C HIS A 88 -9.05 1.40 3.69
N VAL A 89 -10.18 1.65 3.04
CA VAL A 89 -11.48 1.08 3.36
C VAL A 89 -11.80 0.00 2.31
N ILE A 90 -11.93 -1.25 2.72
CA ILE A 90 -12.18 -2.37 1.80
C ILE A 90 -13.57 -2.94 2.02
N MET A 91 -14.42 -2.87 1.00
CA MET A 91 -15.72 -3.52 1.01
C MET A 91 -15.57 -4.99 0.60
N LEU A 92 -15.82 -5.91 1.53
CA LEU A 92 -15.81 -7.35 1.34
C LEU A 92 -17.14 -7.85 0.77
N GLY A 93 -17.60 -7.20 -0.29
CA GLY A 93 -18.90 -7.42 -0.92
C GLY A 93 -19.50 -6.12 -1.45
N ALA A 94 -20.31 -6.22 -2.49
CA ALA A 94 -20.94 -5.06 -3.15
C ALA A 94 -22.34 -4.72 -2.58
N ASP A 95 -22.63 -5.13 -1.35
CA ASP A 95 -23.95 -4.92 -0.74
C ASP A 95 -24.18 -3.44 -0.36
N PRO A 96 -25.43 -2.95 -0.40
CA PRO A 96 -25.74 -1.55 -0.10
C PRO A 96 -25.29 -1.07 1.28
N LEU A 97 -25.28 -1.95 2.29
CA LEU A 97 -24.87 -1.57 3.65
C LEU A 97 -23.36 -1.34 3.72
N SER A 98 -22.56 -2.19 3.05
CA SER A 98 -21.12 -1.99 2.98
C SER A 98 -20.75 -0.71 2.21
N LYS A 99 -21.48 -0.39 1.13
CA LYS A 99 -21.29 0.88 0.40
C LYS A 99 -21.60 2.10 1.25
N ALA A 100 -22.71 2.05 2.02
CA ALA A 100 -23.09 3.12 2.93
C ALA A 100 -22.02 3.34 4.01
N ALA A 101 -21.58 2.27 4.68
CA ALA A 101 -20.55 2.35 5.71
C ALA A 101 -19.19 2.83 5.15
N ALA A 102 -18.81 2.43 3.94
CA ALA A 102 -17.61 2.95 3.28
C ALA A 102 -17.73 4.47 3.04
N THR A 103 -18.87 4.91 2.53
CA THR A 103 -19.15 6.34 2.29
C THR A 103 -19.09 7.16 3.58
N GLU A 104 -19.66 6.64 4.69
CA GLU A 104 -19.57 7.27 6.01
C GLU A 104 -18.12 7.46 6.48
N ALA A 105 -17.24 6.47 6.24
CA ALA A 105 -15.81 6.59 6.56
C ALA A 105 -15.12 7.66 5.71
N LEU A 106 -15.43 7.72 4.41
CA LEU A 106 -14.88 8.74 3.51
C LEU A 106 -15.32 10.15 3.90
N HIS A 107 -16.58 10.32 4.32
CA HIS A 107 -17.10 11.61 4.82
C HIS A 107 -16.47 12.05 6.13
N ALA A 108 -16.14 11.10 7.02
CA ALA A 108 -15.48 11.40 8.28
C ALA A 108 -14.04 11.91 8.07
N TYR A 109 -13.33 11.36 7.08
CA TYR A 109 -11.98 11.78 6.72
C TYR A 109 -11.79 12.03 5.20
N PRO A 110 -12.35 13.13 4.67
CA PRO A 110 -12.25 13.44 3.24
C PRO A 110 -10.79 13.64 2.82
N GLY A 111 -10.38 12.93 1.78
CA GLY A 111 -9.01 12.91 1.26
C GLY A 111 -8.00 12.13 2.13
N GLY A 112 -8.42 11.57 3.27
CA GLY A 112 -7.55 10.80 4.16
C GLY A 112 -7.47 9.32 3.80
N LEU A 113 -8.56 8.74 3.27
CA LEU A 113 -8.68 7.30 3.04
C LEU A 113 -8.81 6.95 1.56
N GLN A 114 -8.36 5.75 1.19
CA GLN A 114 -8.57 5.10 -0.09
C GLN A 114 -9.76 4.14 0.02
N VAL A 115 -10.39 3.75 -1.09
CA VAL A 115 -11.51 2.79 -1.05
C VAL A 115 -11.39 1.71 -2.11
N GLY A 116 -11.63 0.46 -1.71
CA GLY A 116 -11.61 -0.73 -2.56
C GLY A 116 -12.83 -1.63 -2.35
N GLY A 117 -12.95 -2.65 -3.20
CA GLY A 117 -14.05 -3.61 -3.17
C GLY A 117 -15.13 -3.32 -4.21
N GLY A 118 -15.11 -4.06 -5.32
CA GLY A 118 -16.10 -3.89 -6.39
C GLY A 118 -15.98 -2.58 -7.18
N ILE A 119 -14.83 -1.91 -7.12
CA ILE A 119 -14.53 -0.72 -7.92
C ILE A 119 -14.45 -1.10 -9.40
N ASN A 120 -15.11 -0.30 -10.24
CA ASN A 120 -15.11 -0.40 -11.70
C ASN A 120 -15.23 0.99 -12.34
N THR A 121 -15.22 1.05 -13.67
CA THR A 121 -15.32 2.30 -14.44
C THR A 121 -16.62 3.07 -14.22
N GLU A 122 -17.70 2.41 -13.81
CA GLU A 122 -19.02 3.03 -13.60
C GLU A 122 -19.14 3.70 -12.23
N ASN A 123 -18.43 3.21 -11.21
CA ASN A 123 -18.57 3.68 -9.83
C ASN A 123 -17.32 4.38 -9.26
N CYS A 124 -16.17 4.29 -9.92
CA CYS A 124 -14.92 4.81 -9.36
C CYS A 124 -14.98 6.32 -9.09
N LEU A 125 -15.54 7.10 -10.02
CA LEU A 125 -15.61 8.56 -9.87
C LEU A 125 -16.52 8.98 -8.71
N SER A 126 -17.64 8.30 -8.49
CA SER A 126 -18.54 8.65 -7.38
C SER A 126 -17.82 8.52 -6.04
N TYR A 127 -17.00 7.49 -5.83
CA TYR A 127 -16.25 7.37 -4.58
C TYR A 127 -15.20 8.48 -4.37
N ILE A 128 -14.59 8.96 -5.46
CA ILE A 128 -13.70 10.12 -5.40
C ILE A 128 -14.47 11.37 -4.98
N GLU A 129 -15.68 11.57 -5.51
CA GLU A 129 -16.57 12.68 -5.15
C GLU A 129 -17.06 12.59 -3.69
N GLU A 130 -17.28 11.37 -3.19
CA GLU A 130 -17.61 11.09 -1.78
C GLU A 130 -16.41 11.26 -0.82
N GLY A 131 -15.24 11.67 -1.33
CA GLY A 131 -14.09 12.04 -0.50
C GLY A 131 -12.97 11.01 -0.45
N ALA A 132 -13.00 9.94 -1.24
CA ALA A 132 -11.86 9.05 -1.37
C ALA A 132 -10.64 9.79 -1.98
N SER A 133 -9.48 9.61 -1.35
CA SER A 133 -8.20 10.04 -1.92
C SER A 133 -7.87 9.25 -3.18
N HIS A 134 -8.14 7.94 -3.18
CA HIS A 134 -7.91 7.04 -4.29
C HIS A 134 -8.97 5.95 -4.32
N VAL A 135 -9.16 5.36 -5.49
CA VAL A 135 -9.85 4.08 -5.63
C VAL A 135 -8.85 2.94 -5.81
N ILE A 136 -9.14 1.80 -5.18
CA ILE A 136 -8.34 0.59 -5.22
C ILE A 136 -9.04 -0.43 -6.10
N VAL A 137 -8.34 -0.95 -7.10
CA VAL A 137 -8.88 -1.96 -8.02
C VAL A 137 -8.08 -3.26 -7.99
N THR A 138 -8.81 -4.37 -7.99
CA THR A 138 -8.28 -5.74 -7.99
C THR A 138 -8.95 -6.55 -9.12
N SER A 139 -10.09 -7.18 -8.83
CA SER A 139 -10.73 -8.19 -9.69
C SER A 139 -11.37 -7.66 -10.97
N PHE A 140 -11.59 -6.34 -11.08
CA PHE A 140 -12.07 -5.74 -12.32
C PHE A 140 -10.99 -5.74 -13.41
N VAL A 141 -9.73 -5.52 -13.02
CA VAL A 141 -8.55 -5.54 -13.93
C VAL A 141 -7.98 -6.94 -14.06
N PHE A 142 -7.92 -7.69 -12.96
CA PHE A 142 -7.43 -9.06 -12.96
C PHE A 142 -8.61 -10.03 -12.86
N SER A 143 -8.96 -10.67 -13.97
CA SER A 143 -10.06 -11.62 -14.03
C SER A 143 -9.70 -12.81 -14.89
N ASP A 144 -10.19 -13.99 -14.51
CA ASP A 144 -9.98 -15.22 -15.26
C ASP A 144 -8.51 -15.60 -15.50
N GLY A 145 -7.63 -15.23 -14.57
CA GLY A 145 -6.20 -15.52 -14.68
C GLY A 145 -5.45 -14.58 -15.63
N GLN A 146 -6.11 -13.54 -16.13
CA GLN A 146 -5.53 -12.57 -17.06
C GLN A 146 -5.72 -11.14 -16.56
N MET A 147 -4.90 -10.25 -17.09
CA MET A 147 -5.04 -8.80 -16.91
C MET A 147 -5.79 -8.22 -18.12
N ASP A 148 -6.93 -7.57 -17.86
CA ASP A 148 -7.67 -6.81 -18.85
C ASP A 148 -7.08 -5.38 -18.93
N LEU A 149 -6.17 -5.19 -19.88
CA LEU A 149 -5.48 -3.92 -20.09
C LEU A 149 -6.43 -2.80 -20.54
N GLU A 150 -7.50 -3.10 -21.26
CA GLU A 150 -8.43 -2.07 -21.70
C GLU A 150 -9.26 -1.54 -20.53
N ARG A 151 -9.71 -2.42 -19.63
CA ARG A 151 -10.34 -1.99 -18.35
C ARG A 151 -9.42 -1.12 -17.50
N LEU A 152 -8.13 -1.47 -17.42
CA LEU A 152 -7.15 -0.66 -16.70
C LEU A 152 -6.99 0.73 -17.34
N LYS A 153 -6.86 0.80 -18.67
CA LYS A 153 -6.79 2.07 -19.40
C LYS A 153 -8.05 2.90 -19.22
N ASP A 154 -9.23 2.28 -19.22
CA ASP A 154 -10.49 2.99 -19.03
C ASP A 154 -10.61 3.57 -17.62
N LEU A 155 -10.17 2.85 -16.58
CA LEU A 155 -10.07 3.42 -15.23
C LEU A 155 -9.15 4.64 -15.21
N VAL A 156 -7.97 4.55 -15.81
CA VAL A 156 -7.03 5.69 -15.89
C VAL A 156 -7.63 6.87 -16.64
N ARG A 157 -8.42 6.63 -17.70
CA ARG A 157 -9.13 7.71 -18.41
C ARG A 157 -10.18 8.40 -17.55
N VAL A 158 -10.87 7.66 -16.68
CA VAL A 158 -11.97 8.18 -15.86
C VAL A 158 -11.45 8.90 -14.61
N VAL A 159 -10.59 8.28 -13.80
CA VAL A 159 -10.15 8.83 -12.51
C VAL A 159 -8.74 9.43 -12.53
N GLY A 160 -7.96 9.16 -13.58
CA GLY A 160 -6.54 9.52 -13.63
C GLY A 160 -5.67 8.57 -12.81
N LYS A 161 -4.43 8.34 -13.26
CA LYS A 161 -3.54 7.40 -12.57
C LYS A 161 -3.20 7.84 -11.14
N GLN A 162 -3.18 9.16 -10.89
CA GLN A 162 -2.86 9.81 -9.62
C GLN A 162 -3.93 9.59 -8.53
N ARG A 163 -5.02 8.89 -8.85
CA ARG A 163 -6.11 8.54 -7.93
C ARG A 163 -6.42 7.04 -8.00
N LEU A 164 -5.54 6.24 -8.62
CA LEU A 164 -5.70 4.81 -8.81
C LEU A 164 -4.63 4.03 -8.05
N VAL A 165 -5.07 3.09 -7.23
CA VAL A 165 -4.22 2.10 -6.57
C VAL A 165 -4.51 0.73 -7.15
N LEU A 166 -3.46 0.01 -7.51
CA LEU A 166 -3.58 -1.39 -7.93
C LEU A 166 -3.36 -2.30 -6.73
N ASP A 167 -4.39 -3.07 -6.38
CA ASP A 167 -4.27 -4.13 -5.39
C ASP A 167 -3.78 -5.41 -6.07
N LEU A 168 -2.61 -5.88 -5.63
CA LEU A 168 -1.92 -7.05 -6.13
C LEU A 168 -1.91 -8.09 -5.01
N SER A 169 -2.98 -8.87 -4.91
CA SER A 169 -2.98 -10.08 -4.07
C SER A 169 -2.03 -11.12 -4.65
N CYS A 170 -1.02 -11.56 -3.90
CA CYS A 170 0.06 -12.38 -4.43
C CYS A 170 0.22 -13.70 -3.67
N ARG A 171 0.58 -14.76 -4.40
CA ARG A 171 0.99 -16.06 -3.84
C ARG A 171 2.24 -16.58 -4.53
N LYS A 172 3.05 -17.32 -3.78
CA LYS A 172 4.26 -17.94 -4.32
C LYS A 172 3.91 -19.24 -5.05
N LYS A 173 4.35 -19.36 -6.29
CA LYS A 173 4.24 -20.56 -7.13
C LYS A 173 5.56 -20.79 -7.86
N ASP A 174 6.13 -21.97 -7.68
CA ASP A 174 7.38 -22.39 -8.33
C ASP A 174 8.52 -21.37 -8.15
N GLY A 175 8.66 -20.84 -6.93
CA GLY A 175 9.71 -19.88 -6.57
C GLY A 175 9.47 -18.43 -7.01
N ARG A 176 8.34 -18.13 -7.65
CA ARG A 176 7.98 -16.77 -8.10
C ARG A 176 6.64 -16.34 -7.52
N TYR A 177 6.44 -15.04 -7.32
CA TYR A 177 5.16 -14.50 -6.91
C TYR A 177 4.28 -14.23 -8.12
N ALA A 178 3.05 -14.69 -8.08
CA ALA A 178 2.04 -14.43 -9.10
C ALA A 178 0.83 -13.76 -8.47
N ILE A 179 0.20 -12.86 -9.22
CA ILE A 179 -1.07 -12.26 -8.82
C ILE A 179 -2.13 -13.35 -8.83
N VAL A 180 -2.96 -13.37 -7.79
CA VAL A 180 -4.08 -14.29 -7.63
C VAL A 180 -5.40 -13.55 -7.52
N THR A 181 -6.42 -14.10 -8.14
CA THR A 181 -7.78 -13.56 -8.18
C THR A 181 -8.76 -14.58 -7.61
N ASP A 182 -10.06 -14.26 -7.65
CA ASP A 182 -11.14 -15.15 -7.21
C ASP A 182 -10.93 -15.64 -5.77
N ARG A 183 -10.75 -14.68 -4.85
CA ARG A 183 -10.46 -14.97 -3.42
C ARG A 183 -9.24 -15.85 -3.26
N TRP A 184 -8.23 -15.57 -4.07
CA TRP A 184 -6.90 -16.19 -4.07
C TRP A 184 -6.84 -17.65 -4.53
N GLN A 185 -7.89 -18.10 -5.21
CA GLN A 185 -8.02 -19.46 -5.71
C GLN A 185 -7.45 -19.61 -7.13
N LYS A 186 -7.45 -18.54 -7.93
CA LYS A 186 -7.03 -18.57 -9.33
C LYS A 186 -5.73 -17.79 -9.51
N PHE A 187 -4.67 -18.49 -9.91
CA PHE A 187 -3.44 -17.83 -10.35
C PHE A 187 -3.64 -17.15 -11.70
N THR A 188 -3.07 -15.95 -11.83
CA THR A 188 -2.92 -15.28 -13.12
C THR A 188 -1.59 -15.64 -13.77
N ASP A 189 -1.45 -15.31 -15.05
CA ASP A 189 -0.18 -15.38 -15.78
C ASP A 189 0.72 -14.16 -15.53
N VAL A 190 0.34 -13.28 -14.58
CA VAL A 190 1.10 -12.08 -14.21
C VAL A 190 1.97 -12.39 -12.99
N TYR A 191 3.27 -12.53 -13.24
CA TYR A 191 4.29 -12.75 -12.21
C TYR A 191 4.95 -11.44 -11.82
N LEU A 192 5.19 -11.25 -10.52
CA LEU A 192 5.88 -10.04 -10.04
C LEU A 192 7.37 -10.11 -10.37
N ASP A 193 7.82 -9.13 -11.16
CA ASP A 193 9.21 -8.82 -11.43
C ASP A 193 9.35 -7.31 -11.71
N GLU A 194 10.57 -6.84 -11.89
CA GLU A 194 10.88 -5.43 -12.19
C GLU A 194 10.07 -4.88 -13.36
N LYS A 195 9.94 -5.63 -14.47
CA LYS A 195 9.26 -5.16 -15.68
C LYS A 195 7.76 -5.04 -15.48
N ILE A 196 7.16 -5.99 -14.75
CA ILE A 196 5.74 -5.93 -14.41
C ILE A 196 5.46 -4.76 -13.46
N PHE A 197 6.32 -4.49 -12.48
CA PHE A 197 6.17 -3.30 -11.64
C PHE A 197 6.27 -1.99 -12.44
N GLU A 198 7.27 -1.85 -13.31
CA GLU A 198 7.41 -0.70 -14.21
C GLU A 198 6.18 -0.51 -15.10
N PHE A 199 5.70 -1.60 -15.69
CA PHE A 199 4.53 -1.57 -16.56
C PHE A 199 3.29 -1.11 -15.80
N LEU A 200 2.97 -1.74 -14.66
CA LEU A 200 1.78 -1.41 -13.87
C LEU A 200 1.85 0.01 -13.29
N ALA A 201 3.03 0.48 -12.91
CA ALA A 201 3.25 1.83 -12.39
C ALA A 201 2.99 2.95 -13.41
N SER A 202 2.96 2.62 -14.71
CA SER A 202 2.52 3.58 -15.72
C SER A 202 1.01 3.91 -15.62
N PHE A 203 0.23 3.07 -14.92
CA PHE A 203 -1.22 3.20 -14.78
C PHE A 203 -1.70 3.57 -13.38
N ALA A 204 -0.87 3.47 -12.34
CA ALA A 204 -1.28 3.68 -10.95
C ALA A 204 -0.39 4.68 -10.21
N ASP A 205 -0.90 5.22 -9.10
CA ASP A 205 -0.15 6.08 -8.18
C ASP A 205 0.54 5.28 -7.08
N GLU A 206 -0.13 4.24 -6.56
CA GLU A 206 0.41 3.35 -5.54
C GLU A 206 0.07 1.87 -5.82
N PHE A 207 0.81 0.97 -5.19
CA PHE A 207 0.46 -0.44 -5.07
C PHE A 207 -0.01 -0.78 -3.64
N LEU A 208 -1.03 -1.61 -3.54
CA LEU A 208 -1.40 -2.31 -2.32
C LEU A 208 -1.14 -3.80 -2.54
N VAL A 209 -0.26 -4.43 -1.76
CA VAL A 209 0.16 -5.82 -2.00
C VAL A 209 -0.21 -6.70 -0.84
N HIS A 210 -1.10 -7.66 -1.10
CA HIS A 210 -1.54 -8.63 -0.10
C HIS A 210 -0.72 -9.92 -0.15
N GLY A 211 -0.06 -10.27 0.96
CA GLY A 211 0.67 -11.52 1.14
C GLY A 211 -0.25 -12.67 1.56
N VAL A 212 -0.96 -13.27 0.60
CA VAL A 212 -2.07 -14.20 0.87
C VAL A 212 -1.68 -15.40 1.74
N ASP A 213 -0.46 -15.93 1.57
CA ASP A 213 -0.07 -17.15 2.28
C ASP A 213 0.06 -16.92 3.80
N VAL A 214 0.21 -15.66 4.25
CA VAL A 214 0.33 -15.27 5.66
C VAL A 214 -0.81 -14.39 6.20
N GLU A 215 -1.63 -13.79 5.31
CA GLU A 215 -2.68 -12.85 5.67
C GLU A 215 -3.76 -13.45 6.60
N GLY A 216 -3.98 -12.80 7.75
CA GLY A 216 -4.98 -13.23 8.74
C GLY A 216 -4.65 -14.53 9.49
N LYS A 217 -3.50 -15.16 9.24
CA LYS A 217 -3.13 -16.46 9.85
C LYS A 217 -2.23 -16.35 11.09
N LYS A 218 -1.77 -15.15 11.44
CA LYS A 218 -0.82 -14.90 12.54
C LYS A 218 0.47 -15.74 12.44
N LEU A 219 0.97 -15.96 11.22
CA LEU A 219 2.17 -16.78 10.95
C LEU A 219 3.45 -15.95 10.75
N GLY A 220 3.39 -14.64 11.00
CA GLY A 220 4.44 -13.70 10.63
C GLY A 220 4.31 -13.22 9.18
N ILE A 221 5.21 -12.35 8.76
CA ILE A 221 5.20 -11.69 7.44
C ILE A 221 5.85 -12.57 6.37
N ASP A 222 5.60 -12.23 5.10
CA ASP A 222 6.33 -12.76 3.94
C ASP A 222 7.52 -11.85 3.61
N GLU A 223 8.67 -12.09 4.24
CA GLU A 223 9.88 -11.27 4.08
C GLU A 223 10.42 -11.25 2.64
N GLU A 224 10.30 -12.37 1.91
CA GLU A 224 10.77 -12.46 0.52
C GLU A 224 9.93 -11.58 -0.40
N LEU A 225 8.61 -11.58 -0.22
CA LEU A 225 7.72 -10.67 -0.95
C LEU A 225 8.06 -9.22 -0.62
N VAL A 226 8.22 -8.87 0.65
CA VAL A 226 8.57 -7.50 1.07
C VAL A 226 9.90 -7.05 0.45
N GLN A 227 10.91 -7.94 0.39
CA GLN A 227 12.18 -7.66 -0.27
C GLN A 227 11.99 -7.37 -1.76
N LEU A 228 11.20 -8.19 -2.46
CA LEU A 228 10.88 -7.98 -3.88
C LEU A 228 10.24 -6.61 -4.11
N LEU A 229 9.31 -6.20 -3.25
CA LEU A 229 8.65 -4.88 -3.31
C LEU A 229 9.64 -3.74 -3.10
N GLY A 230 10.47 -3.82 -2.06
CA GLY A 230 11.48 -2.81 -1.75
C GLY A 230 12.56 -2.67 -2.82
N GLU A 231 12.83 -3.74 -3.56
CA GLU A 231 13.77 -3.76 -4.67
C GLU A 231 13.20 -3.13 -5.93
N HIS A 232 11.99 -3.53 -6.31
CA HIS A 232 11.52 -3.32 -7.68
C HIS A 232 10.35 -2.36 -7.84
N SER A 233 9.61 -2.01 -6.78
CA SER A 233 8.50 -1.07 -6.93
C SER A 233 9.02 0.33 -7.30
N PRO A 234 8.62 0.93 -8.44
CA PRO A 234 9.03 2.29 -8.82
C PRO A 234 8.13 3.38 -8.22
N ILE A 235 6.98 2.99 -7.65
CA ILE A 235 6.00 3.88 -7.00
C ILE A 235 5.76 3.44 -5.55
N PRO A 236 5.12 4.25 -4.69
CA PRO A 236 4.80 3.86 -3.33
C PRO A 236 4.06 2.52 -3.28
N VAL A 237 4.41 1.70 -2.30
CA VAL A 237 3.83 0.38 -2.12
C VAL A 237 3.54 0.14 -0.64
N THR A 238 2.35 -0.36 -0.36
CA THR A 238 1.92 -0.78 0.97
C THR A 238 1.78 -2.30 0.99
N TYR A 239 2.47 -2.94 1.94
CA TYR A 239 2.33 -4.37 2.21
C TYR A 239 1.23 -4.62 3.26
N ALA A 240 0.33 -5.55 2.96
CA ALA A 240 -0.72 -6.00 3.86
C ALA A 240 -0.65 -7.52 4.05
N GLY A 241 -0.32 -7.99 5.25
CA GLY A 241 -0.33 -9.42 5.56
C GLY A 241 0.58 -9.80 6.73
N GLY A 242 0.11 -10.72 7.57
CA GLY A 242 0.97 -11.48 8.48
C GLY A 242 1.53 -10.75 9.72
N VAL A 243 1.42 -9.42 9.83
CA VAL A 243 1.90 -8.67 11.02
C VAL A 243 1.15 -9.13 12.27
N THR A 244 1.90 -9.46 13.32
CA THR A 244 1.39 -9.90 14.62
C THR A 244 1.98 -9.13 15.79
N VAL A 245 3.22 -8.66 15.67
CA VAL A 245 3.99 -7.97 16.71
C VAL A 245 4.79 -6.80 16.12
N MET A 246 5.26 -5.87 16.97
CA MET A 246 6.09 -4.74 16.53
C MET A 246 7.36 -5.15 15.77
N GLU A 247 7.95 -6.30 16.10
CA GLU A 247 9.14 -6.82 15.41
C GLU A 247 8.89 -7.08 13.91
N ASP A 248 7.67 -7.47 13.55
CA ASP A 248 7.30 -7.67 12.15
C ASP A 248 7.36 -6.36 11.35
N MET A 249 7.01 -5.22 11.97
CA MET A 249 7.11 -3.90 11.33
C MET A 249 8.57 -3.51 11.09
N GLU A 250 9.48 -3.82 12.02
CA GLU A 250 10.92 -3.59 11.84
C GLU A 250 11.53 -4.49 10.76
N LYS A 251 11.06 -5.74 10.66
CA LYS A 251 11.44 -6.64 9.56
C LYS A 251 10.96 -6.12 8.23
N ILE A 252 9.71 -5.63 8.13
CA ILE A 252 9.20 -5.00 6.90
C ILE A 252 10.06 -3.79 6.52
N LYS A 253 10.36 -2.91 7.48
CA LYS A 253 11.23 -1.75 7.24
C LYS A 253 12.59 -2.16 6.69
N THR A 254 13.20 -3.19 7.28
CA THR A 254 14.54 -3.67 6.89
C THR A 254 14.51 -4.36 5.52
N ALA A 255 13.64 -5.37 5.34
CA ALA A 255 13.51 -6.12 4.09
C ALA A 255 13.07 -5.22 2.93
N GLY A 256 12.14 -4.30 3.19
CA GLY A 256 11.61 -3.34 2.22
C GLY A 256 12.53 -2.16 1.96
N LYS A 257 13.73 -2.13 2.55
CA LYS A 257 14.74 -1.06 2.38
C LYS A 257 14.20 0.33 2.71
N GLY A 258 13.26 0.42 3.66
CA GLY A 258 12.55 1.63 4.04
C GLY A 258 11.52 2.14 3.01
N ARG A 259 11.26 1.40 1.92
CA ARG A 259 10.42 1.84 0.80
C ARG A 259 9.02 1.21 0.77
N VAL A 260 8.74 0.31 1.69
CA VAL A 260 7.49 -0.46 1.74
C VAL A 260 6.73 -0.06 3.00
N ASP A 261 5.59 0.61 2.81
CA ASP A 261 4.64 0.94 3.88
C ASP A 261 3.96 -0.33 4.40
N VAL A 262 3.39 -0.28 5.60
CA VAL A 262 2.81 -1.46 6.27
C VAL A 262 1.37 -1.22 6.69
N THR A 263 0.51 -2.19 6.42
CA THR A 263 -0.84 -2.28 6.99
C THR A 263 -0.90 -3.32 8.08
N VAL A 264 -1.61 -2.99 9.16
CA VAL A 264 -1.92 -3.90 10.26
C VAL A 264 -3.41 -3.82 10.55
N GLY A 265 -4.11 -4.97 10.40
CA GLY A 265 -5.53 -5.11 10.73
C GLY A 265 -5.71 -5.92 12.02
N SER A 266 -6.14 -7.17 11.87
CA SER A 266 -6.56 -8.08 12.96
C SER A 266 -5.60 -8.30 14.13
N ALA A 267 -4.34 -7.90 14.04
CA ALA A 267 -3.42 -7.94 15.16
C ALA A 267 -3.63 -6.80 16.17
N LEU A 268 -4.21 -5.67 15.74
CA LEU A 268 -4.43 -4.50 16.58
C LEU A 268 -5.51 -4.74 17.63
N ASP A 269 -5.30 -4.23 18.83
CA ASP A 269 -6.27 -4.25 19.94
C ASP A 269 -7.60 -3.54 19.63
N ILE A 270 -7.57 -2.47 18.82
CA ILE A 270 -8.78 -1.81 18.28
C ILE A 270 -9.63 -2.73 17.39
N PHE A 271 -9.08 -3.87 16.97
CA PHE A 271 -9.76 -4.95 16.27
C PHE A 271 -9.76 -6.28 17.04
N GLY A 272 -9.61 -6.25 18.36
CA GLY A 272 -9.64 -7.43 19.23
C GLY A 272 -8.36 -8.27 19.21
N GLY A 273 -7.27 -7.76 18.62
CA GLY A 273 -5.95 -8.36 18.66
C GLY A 273 -5.16 -8.01 19.94
N ASN A 274 -3.87 -8.34 19.94
CA ASN A 274 -2.98 -8.17 21.11
C ASN A 274 -1.91 -7.09 20.89
N LEU A 275 -1.77 -6.56 19.68
CA LEU A 275 -0.82 -5.51 19.37
C LEU A 275 -1.43 -4.15 19.72
N PRO A 276 -0.88 -3.38 20.66
CA PRO A 276 -1.47 -2.11 21.04
C PRO A 276 -1.40 -1.11 19.89
N TYR A 277 -2.56 -0.57 19.47
CA TYR A 277 -2.63 0.45 18.42
C TYR A 277 -1.73 1.65 18.74
N ARG A 278 -1.70 2.07 20.01
CA ARG A 278 -0.86 3.17 20.47
C ARG A 278 0.63 2.95 20.20
N ASP A 279 1.13 1.73 20.33
CA ASP A 279 2.54 1.44 20.08
C ASP A 279 2.87 1.57 18.59
N VAL A 280 1.93 1.19 17.71
CA VAL A 280 2.02 1.37 16.26
C VAL A 280 2.03 2.86 15.89
N ILE A 281 1.23 3.70 16.56
CA ILE A 281 1.24 5.16 16.34
C ILE A 281 2.54 5.80 16.78
N ILE A 282 3.06 5.43 17.96
CA ILE A 282 4.36 5.90 18.44
C ILE A 282 5.46 5.50 17.45
N TRP A 283 5.43 4.27 16.97
CA TRP A 283 6.37 3.79 15.97
C TRP A 283 6.26 4.57 14.66
N HIS A 284 5.05 4.80 14.15
CA HIS A 284 4.80 5.59 12.93
C HIS A 284 5.41 7.00 13.06
N ALA A 285 5.14 7.69 14.17
CA ALA A 285 5.64 9.03 14.43
C ALA A 285 7.19 9.08 14.46
N GLN A 286 7.83 8.07 15.06
CA GLN A 286 9.30 7.95 15.06
C GLN A 286 9.87 7.83 13.65
N GLN A 287 9.17 7.17 12.71
CA GLN A 287 9.62 7.08 11.33
C GLN A 287 9.56 8.44 10.64
N GLN A 288 8.51 9.23 10.89
CA GLN A 288 8.38 10.56 10.28
C GLN A 288 9.45 11.54 10.77
N LEU A 289 9.80 11.49 12.06
CA LEU A 289 10.90 12.31 12.63
C LEU A 289 12.26 11.99 12.02
N GLN A 290 12.50 10.74 11.59
CA GLN A 290 13.74 10.35 10.91
C GLN A 290 13.85 10.93 9.49
N GLN A 291 12.77 11.48 8.91
CA GLN A 291 12.82 12.20 7.62
C GLN A 291 13.38 13.62 7.75
N GLU A 292 13.24 14.25 8.92
CA GLU A 292 13.49 15.69 9.08
C GLU A 292 14.92 16.03 9.52
N VAL A 293 15.77 15.03 9.76
CA VAL A 293 17.16 15.26 10.18
C VAL A 293 18.08 15.26 8.96
N PRO A 294 18.51 16.43 8.43
CA PRO A 294 19.60 16.46 7.47
C PRO A 294 20.88 16.00 8.17
N ILE A 295 21.45 14.90 7.68
CA ILE A 295 22.80 14.48 8.10
C ILE A 295 23.77 15.56 7.60
N VAL A 296 24.38 16.30 8.54
CA VAL A 296 25.29 17.42 8.30
C VAL A 296 26.57 16.97 7.59
#